data_AF-A0ABD5RV44-F1
#
_entry.id   AF-A0ABD5RV44-F1
#
_cell.length_a   1.000
_cell.length_b   1.000
_cell.length_c   1.000
_cell.angle_alpha   90.00
_cell.angle_beta   90.00
_cell.angle_gamma   90.00
#
_symmetry.space_group_name_H-M   'P 1'
#
loop_
_entity.id
_entity.type
_entity.pdbx_description
1 polymer ?
#
loop_
_entity_poly.entity_id
_entity_poly.type
_entity_poly.pdbx_seq_one_letter_code
_entity_poly.pdbx_strand_id
1 'polypeptide(L)'
;MRPEPPAELSLTAEIDGIDPEMVRQLIRRRADDLKRRELQKAFDQLEARGTLTPEERRIIAQMATNIVDQILAAPESAVEDISEYEPGTVRTVIELFGPD
;
A
#
# COMPACT_ATOMS: atom_id res chain seq x y z
N MET A 1 10.10 45.46 -6.29
CA MET A 1 10.07 44.15 -6.98
C MET A 1 10.53 43.13 -5.95
N ARG A 2 9.59 42.35 -5.40
CA ARG A 2 9.90 41.32 -4.39
C ARG A 2 10.46 40.10 -5.16
N PRO A 3 11.59 39.49 -4.77
CA PRO A 3 12.11 38.35 -5.51
C PRO A 3 11.11 37.21 -5.47
N GLU A 4 10.82 36.61 -6.62
CA GLU A 4 10.09 35.34 -6.71
C GLU A 4 10.87 34.30 -5.90
N PRO A 5 10.22 33.55 -4.99
CA PRO A 5 10.91 32.49 -4.27
C PRO A 5 11.41 31.43 -5.27
N PRO A 6 12.57 30.79 -5.03
CA PRO A 6 13.07 29.72 -5.89
C PRO A 6 12.02 28.61 -6.00
N ALA A 7 11.78 28.11 -7.22
CA ALA A 7 10.79 27.07 -7.52
C ALA A 7 10.96 25.79 -6.67
N GLU A 8 12.17 25.54 -6.15
CA GLU A 8 12.47 24.45 -5.22
C GLU A 8 11.73 24.57 -3.88
N LEU A 9 11.54 25.79 -3.36
CA LEU A 9 10.76 26.02 -2.12
C LEU A 9 9.26 25.79 -2.33
N SER A 10 8.79 25.88 -3.57
CA SER A 10 7.37 25.67 -3.92
C SER A 10 7.02 24.19 -4.02
N LEU A 11 7.95 23.35 -4.49
CA LEU A 11 7.77 21.90 -4.40
C LEU A 11 7.81 21.47 -2.93
N THR A 12 8.85 21.83 -2.16
CA THR A 12 8.95 21.38 -0.75
C THR A 12 7.74 21.73 0.11
N ALA A 13 7.03 22.82 -0.19
CA ALA A 13 5.82 23.23 0.53
C ALA A 13 4.55 22.43 0.17
N GLU A 14 4.43 21.86 -1.04
CA GLU A 14 3.32 20.93 -1.38
C GLU A 14 3.48 19.55 -0.71
N ILE A 15 4.65 19.31 -0.15
CA ILE A 15 5.14 17.98 0.24
C ILE A 15 5.04 17.78 1.76
N ASP A 16 4.98 18.87 2.53
CA ASP A 16 4.76 18.90 3.98
C ASP A 16 3.36 18.42 4.43
N GLY A 17 2.47 18.07 3.50
CA GLY A 17 1.04 17.83 3.78
C GLY A 17 0.56 16.38 3.65
N ILE A 18 1.43 15.41 3.35
CA ILE A 18 0.94 14.05 3.14
C ILE A 18 0.75 13.34 4.48
N ASP A 19 -0.52 13.18 4.86
CA ASP A 19 -0.94 12.45 6.06
C ASP A 19 -0.47 10.98 5.99
N PRO A 20 0.38 10.52 6.93
CA PRO A 20 0.83 9.14 7.03
C PRO A 20 -0.32 8.13 7.03
N GLU A 21 -1.45 8.49 7.63
CA GLU A 21 -2.63 7.63 7.63
C GLU A 21 -3.24 7.48 6.23
N MET A 22 -3.25 8.54 5.43
CA MET A 22 -3.65 8.48 4.03
C MET A 22 -2.73 7.54 3.23
N VAL A 23 -1.42 7.59 3.48
CA VAL A 23 -0.45 6.69 2.83
C VAL A 23 -0.73 5.23 3.19
N ARG A 24 -0.94 4.92 4.47
CA ARG A 24 -1.31 3.56 4.92
C ARG A 24 -2.59 3.08 4.24
N GLN A 25 -3.61 3.93 4.14
CA GLN A 25 -4.87 3.58 3.47
C GLN A 25 -4.70 3.32 1.97
N LEU A 26 -3.88 4.12 1.28
CA LEU A 26 -3.58 3.93 -0.14
C LEU A 26 -2.85 2.61 -0.38
N ILE A 27 -1.83 2.30 0.44
CA ILE A 27 -1.09 1.04 0.38
C ILE A 27 -2.04 -0.15 0.58
N ARG A 28 -2.88 -0.11 1.64
CA ARG A 28 -3.86 -1.17 1.90
C ARG A 28 -4.85 -1.36 0.76
N ARG A 29 -5.38 -0.26 0.21
CA ARG A 29 -6.33 -0.32 -0.91
C ARG A 29 -5.71 -1.01 -2.13
N ARG A 30 -4.47 -0.65 -2.46
CA ARG A 30 -3.74 -1.28 -3.58
C ARG A 30 -3.47 -2.76 -3.31
N ALA A 31 -3.06 -3.10 -2.09
CA ALA A 31 -2.85 -4.49 -1.71
C ALA A 31 -4.15 -5.31 -1.79
N ASP A 32 -5.28 -4.75 -1.40
CA ASP A 32 -6.59 -5.40 -1.53
C ASP A 32 -7.01 -5.59 -2.99
N ASP A 33 -6.73 -4.63 -3.86
CA ASP A 33 -6.94 -4.78 -5.31
C ASP A 33 -6.10 -5.91 -5.90
N LEU A 34 -4.82 -6.01 -5.52
CA LEU A 34 -3.92 -7.09 -5.93
C LEU A 34 -4.38 -8.44 -5.37
N LYS A 35 -4.71 -8.50 -4.07
CA LYS A 35 -5.25 -9.68 -3.40
C LYS A 35 -6.46 -10.23 -4.12
N ARG A 36 -7.41 -9.37 -4.48
CA ARG A 36 -8.62 -9.77 -5.23
C ARG A 36 -8.28 -10.39 -6.59
N ARG A 37 -7.35 -9.78 -7.34
CA ARG A 37 -6.91 -10.30 -8.65
C ARG A 37 -6.22 -11.65 -8.53
N GLU A 38 -5.26 -11.78 -7.61
CA GLU A 38 -4.51 -13.03 -7.43
C GLU A 38 -5.38 -14.13 -6.81
N LEU A 39 -6.29 -13.79 -5.90
CA LEU A 39 -7.23 -14.75 -5.32
C LEU A 39 -8.18 -15.32 -6.40
N GLN A 40 -8.69 -14.47 -7.29
CA GLN A 40 -9.53 -14.93 -8.41
C GLN A 40 -8.73 -15.88 -9.32
N LYS A 41 -7.50 -15.51 -9.67
CA LYS A 41 -6.61 -16.35 -10.48
C LYS A 41 -6.31 -17.69 -9.80
N ALA A 42 -6.11 -17.69 -8.48
CA ALA A 42 -5.90 -18.91 -7.70
C ALA A 42 -7.13 -19.81 -7.74
N PHE A 43 -8.34 -19.25 -7.57
CA PHE A 43 -9.59 -20.02 -7.71
C PHE A 43 -9.73 -20.59 -9.11
N ASP A 44 -9.52 -19.81 -10.17
CA ASP A 44 -9.62 -20.29 -11.54
C ASP A 44 -8.66 -21.47 -11.81
N GLN A 45 -7.42 -21.38 -11.31
CA GLN A 45 -6.41 -22.43 -11.47
C GLN A 45 -6.72 -23.71 -10.67
N LEU A 46 -7.27 -23.57 -9.47
CA LEU A 46 -7.64 -24.70 -8.63
C LEU A 46 -8.91 -25.38 -9.14
N GLU A 47 -9.88 -24.59 -9.60
CA GLU A 47 -11.14 -25.10 -10.15
C GLU A 47 -10.97 -25.83 -11.48
N ALA A 48 -9.96 -25.47 -12.26
CA ALA A 48 -9.54 -26.24 -13.43
C ALA A 48 -9.06 -27.67 -13.08
N ARG A 49 -8.73 -27.95 -11.81
CA ARG A 49 -8.26 -29.26 -11.32
C ARG A 49 -9.32 -30.02 -10.52
N GLY A 50 -10.44 -29.38 -10.19
CA GLY A 50 -11.51 -29.96 -9.38
C GLY A 50 -12.32 -28.89 -8.67
N THR A 51 -13.57 -29.19 -8.31
CA THR A 51 -14.45 -28.21 -7.66
C THR A 51 -13.93 -27.85 -6.26
N LEU A 52 -13.79 -26.56 -5.98
CA LEU A 52 -13.52 -26.08 -4.63
C LEU A 52 -14.81 -26.02 -3.82
N THR A 53 -14.77 -26.57 -2.61
CA THR A 53 -15.83 -26.39 -1.63
C THR A 53 -15.86 -24.95 -1.09
N PRO A 54 -17.00 -24.50 -0.53
CA PRO A 54 -17.07 -23.19 0.12
C PRO A 54 -16.05 -23.01 1.25
N GLU A 55 -15.70 -24.08 1.96
CA GLU A 55 -14.73 -24.04 3.06
C GLU A 55 -13.30 -23.87 2.55
N GLU A 56 -12.91 -24.61 1.50
CA GLU A 56 -11.59 -24.44 0.88
C GLU A 56 -11.42 -23.04 0.30
N ARG A 57 -12.45 -22.50 -0.35
CA ARG A 57 -12.46 -21.11 -0.82
C ARG A 57 -12.23 -20.12 0.33
N ARG A 58 -12.84 -20.36 1.49
CA ARG A 58 -12.64 -19.55 2.70
C ARG A 58 -11.21 -19.63 3.22
N ILE A 59 -10.64 -20.84 3.32
CA ILE A 59 -9.27 -21.05 3.79
C ILE A 59 -8.27 -20.32 2.88
N ILE A 60 -8.41 -20.46 1.56
CA ILE A 60 -7.54 -19.79 0.59
C ILE A 60 -7.65 -18.26 0.70
N ALA A 61 -8.88 -17.72 0.87
CA ALA A 61 -9.08 -16.29 1.07
C ALA A 61 -8.43 -15.79 2.38
N GLN A 62 -8.50 -16.58 3.46
CA GLN A 62 -7.82 -16.28 4.71
C GLN A 62 -6.30 -16.31 4.56
N MET A 63 -5.77 -17.31 3.85
CA MET A 63 -4.34 -17.38 3.53
C MET A 63 -3.89 -16.15 2.74
N ALA A 64 -4.64 -15.74 1.72
CA ALA A 64 -4.33 -14.54 0.94
C ALA A 64 -4.33 -13.27 1.81
N THR A 65 -5.26 -13.17 2.77
CA THR A 65 -5.30 -12.07 3.73
C THR A 65 -4.05 -12.07 4.62
N ASN A 66 -3.71 -13.21 5.20
CA ASN A 66 -2.52 -13.33 6.06
C ASN A 66 -1.22 -13.00 5.31
N ILE A 67 -1.11 -13.39 4.04
CA ILE A 67 0.06 -13.06 3.21
C ILE A 67 0.15 -11.55 3.00
N VAL A 68 -0.97 -10.89 2.68
CA VAL A 68 -1.00 -9.43 2.52
C VAL A 68 -0.62 -8.74 3.82
N ASP A 69 -1.19 -9.15 4.95
CA ASP A 69 -0.88 -8.56 6.25
C ASP A 69 0.62 -8.69 6.59
N GLN A 70 1.23 -9.85 6.31
CA GLN A 70 2.67 -10.07 6.53
C GLN A 70 3.54 -9.20 5.61
N ILE A 71 3.14 -9.02 4.34
CA ILE A 71 3.87 -8.17 3.39
C ILE A 71 3.77 -6.69 3.80
N LEU A 72 2.59 -6.26 4.25
CA LEU A 72 2.34 -4.86 4.60
C LEU A 72 2.88 -4.44 5.96
N ALA A 73 3.16 -5.38 6.86
CA ALA A 73 3.66 -5.08 8.20
C ALA A 73 4.91 -4.17 8.19
N ALA A 74 5.88 -4.46 7.32
CA ALA A 74 7.11 -3.67 7.21
C ALA A 74 6.89 -2.24 6.68
N PRO A 75 6.23 -2.03 5.52
CA PRO A 75 5.98 -0.68 5.02
C PRO A 75 5.01 0.12 5.90
N GLU A 76 4.01 -0.50 6.55
CA GLU A 76 3.13 0.19 7.50
C GLU A 76 3.91 0.71 8.72
N SER A 77 4.84 -0.10 9.25
CA SER A 77 5.76 0.32 10.33
C SER A 77 6.67 1.46 9.87
N ALA A 78 7.21 1.39 8.65
CA ALA A 78 8.08 2.44 8.13
C ALA A 78 7.34 3.79 7.99
N VAL A 79 6.08 3.79 7.55
CA VAL A 79 5.25 5.01 7.50
C VAL A 79 5.02 5.59 8.89
N GLU A 80 4.79 4.74 9.88
CA GLU A 80 4.59 5.15 11.29
C GLU A 80 5.86 5.75 11.88
N ASP A 81 7.01 5.08 11.73
CA ASP A 81 8.31 5.58 12.21
C ASP A 81 8.65 6.95 11.60
N ILE A 82 8.34 7.16 10.31
CA ILE A 82 8.61 8.43 9.63
C ILE A 82 7.69 9.55 10.12
N SER A 83 6.42 9.22 10.42
CA SER A 83 5.46 10.18 10.96
C SER A 83 5.88 10.78 12.29
N GLU A 84 6.70 10.05 13.06
CA GLU A 84 7.20 10.50 14.36
C GLU A 84 8.42 11.43 14.26
N TYR A 85 9.20 11.39 13.17
CA TYR A 85 10.53 12.00 13.15
C TYR A 85 10.86 12.95 11.99
N GLU A 86 10.41 12.76 10.73
CA GLU A 86 10.88 13.58 9.59
C GLU A 86 9.90 13.63 8.38
N PRO A 87 9.22 14.77 8.10
CA PRO A 87 8.29 14.91 6.96
C PRO A 87 8.91 14.62 5.57
N GLY A 88 10.20 14.88 5.39
CA GLY A 88 10.91 14.67 4.12
C GLY A 88 11.04 13.20 3.68
N THR A 89 10.96 12.25 4.62
CA THR A 89 11.12 10.81 4.32
C THR A 89 9.81 10.17 3.82
N VAL A 90 8.66 10.82 4.07
CA VAL A 90 7.33 10.34 3.63
C VAL A 90 7.28 10.21 2.10
N ARG A 91 7.90 11.15 1.36
CA ARG A 91 8.03 11.06 -0.11
C ARG A 91 8.64 9.74 -0.56
N THR A 92 9.80 9.39 -0.01
CA THR A 92 10.56 8.22 -0.47
C THR A 92 9.75 6.95 -0.27
N VAL A 93 8.98 6.87 0.82
CA VAL A 93 8.09 5.75 1.08
C VAL A 93 6.89 5.73 0.13
N ILE A 94 6.33 6.87 -0.23
CA ILE A 94 5.28 6.94 -1.26
C ILE A 94 5.83 6.55 -2.63
N GLU A 95 7.02 7.00 -3.00
CA GLU A 95 7.65 6.62 -4.28
C GLU A 95 7.99 5.12 -4.33
N LEU A 96 8.35 4.52 -3.19
CA LEU A 96 8.69 3.10 -3.10
C LEU A 96 7.47 2.18 -2.99
N PHE A 97 6.43 2.60 -2.28
CA PHE A 97 5.33 1.73 -1.86
C PHE A 97 3.94 2.26 -2.21
N GLY A 98 3.83 3.54 -2.56
CA GLY A 98 2.59 4.16 -2.99
C GLY A 98 2.13 3.67 -4.37
N PRO A 99 0.86 3.94 -4.72
CA PRO A 99 0.35 3.67 -6.06
C PRO A 99 0.97 4.62 -7.09
N ASP A 100 1.30 4.09 -8.27
CA ASP A 100 1.56 4.89 -9.49
C ASP A 100 0.36 5.76 -9.88
#